data_AF-A0A359B0U2-F1
#
_entry.id   AF-A0A359B0U2-F1
#
_cell.length_a   1.000
_cell.length_b   1.000
_cell.length_c   1.000
_cell.angle_alpha   90.00
_cell.angle_beta   90.00
_cell.angle_gamma   90.00
#
_symmetry.space_group_name_H-M   'P 1'
#
loop_
_entity.id
_entity.type
_entity.pdbx_description
1 polymer ?
#
loop_
_entity_poly.entity_id
_entity_poly.type
_entity_poly.pdbx_seq_one_letter_code
_entity_poly.pdbx_strand_id
1 'polypeptide(L)'
;MDFRTPITISPPGFSIGHTTKGMLFGSCFSENIGAKLIESKFPIDMNPFGISYNPSSISSSIRRLLQRKGFTDADLLAHRGLYCSLMHHGSFSSTNKQACLDTIQQRFNEAADFIRQAQILLITFGTAYAYYWKETDEVVNNCH
;
A
#
# COMPACT_ATOMS: atom_id res chain seq x y z
N MET A 1 28.69 -9.90 38.45
CA MET A 1 28.77 -10.17 37.00
C MET A 1 27.54 -9.57 36.37
N ASP A 2 27.73 -8.78 35.32
CA ASP A 2 26.62 -8.22 34.56
C ASP A 2 26.27 -9.19 33.42
N PHE A 3 25.08 -9.78 33.47
CA PHE A 3 24.64 -10.85 32.55
C PHE A 3 23.84 -10.31 31.36
N ARG A 4 24.01 -9.02 31.03
CA ARG A 4 23.34 -8.36 29.91
C ARG A 4 24.37 -7.71 29.01
N THR A 5 24.10 -7.73 27.72
CA THR A 5 24.81 -6.89 26.76
C THR A 5 24.12 -5.53 26.75
N PRO A 6 24.72 -4.45 27.28
CA PRO A 6 24.14 -3.12 27.15
C PRO A 6 24.20 -2.72 25.67
N ILE A 7 23.03 -2.65 25.03
CA ILE A 7 22.91 -2.18 23.65
C ILE A 7 22.62 -0.68 23.69
N THR A 8 23.61 0.13 23.31
CA THR A 8 23.41 1.57 23.09
C THR A 8 22.89 1.77 21.67
N ILE A 9 21.59 2.06 21.54
CA ILE A 9 20.99 2.40 20.25
C ILE A 9 21.24 3.88 19.99
N SER A 10 22.06 4.20 19.00
CA SER A 10 22.23 5.58 18.56
C SER A 10 20.93 6.10 17.95
N PRO A 11 20.49 7.34 18.26
CA PRO A 11 19.28 7.88 17.67
C PRO A 11 19.42 7.96 16.14
N PRO A 12 18.37 7.63 15.38
CA PRO A 12 18.38 7.79 13.94
C PRO A 12 18.49 9.27 13.55
N GLY A 13 18.98 9.56 12.35
CA GLY A 13 19.06 10.92 11.80
C GLY A 13 17.71 11.56 11.45
N PHE A 14 16.60 10.92 11.83
CA PHE A 14 15.24 11.40 11.61
C PHE A 14 14.38 11.08 12.83
N SER A 15 13.30 11.84 13.01
CA SER A 15 12.27 11.57 14.01
C SER A 15 10.91 11.48 13.35
N ILE A 16 10.03 10.68 13.94
CA ILE A 16 8.63 10.56 13.53
C ILE A 16 7.79 11.16 14.66
N GLY A 17 7.08 12.24 14.36
CA GLY A 17 6.19 12.92 15.29
C GLY A 17 4.82 13.19 14.67
N HIS A 18 3.93 13.88 15.39
CA HIS A 18 2.57 14.18 14.95
C HIS A 18 2.49 15.14 13.75
N THR A 19 3.60 15.75 13.35
CA THR A 19 3.71 16.58 12.13
C THR A 19 4.34 15.82 10.95
N THR A 20 4.91 14.64 11.20
CA THR A 20 5.59 13.84 10.18
C THR A 20 4.57 13.04 9.37
N LYS A 21 4.31 13.45 8.13
CA LYS A 21 3.43 12.71 7.22
C LYS A 21 4.08 11.40 6.80
N GLY A 22 3.42 10.28 7.08
CA GLY A 22 3.92 8.95 6.75
C GLY A 22 2.97 8.20 5.84
N MET A 23 3.52 7.42 4.90
CA MET A 23 2.73 6.51 4.09
C MET A 23 3.23 5.07 4.27
N LEU A 24 2.29 4.16 4.53
CA LEU A 24 2.57 2.77 4.83
C LEU A 24 2.16 1.87 3.67
N PHE A 25 3.06 0.97 3.29
CA PHE A 25 2.80 -0.10 2.33
C PHE A 25 3.17 -1.43 2.96
N GLY A 26 2.43 -2.49 2.64
CA GLY A 26 2.87 -3.83 2.96
C GLY A 26 1.78 -4.78 3.44
N SER A 27 2.23 -5.78 4.18
CA SER A 27 1.43 -6.85 4.77
C SER A 27 0.41 -6.35 5.80
N CYS A 28 -0.34 -7.27 6.41
CA CYS A 28 -1.20 -7.00 7.58
C CYS A 28 -0.44 -6.36 8.75
N PHE A 29 0.89 -6.55 8.84
CA PHE A 29 1.70 -5.84 9.82
C PHE A 29 1.66 -4.32 9.60
N SER A 30 1.77 -3.86 8.35
CA SER A 30 1.62 -2.44 8.02
C SER A 30 0.24 -1.92 8.42
N GLU A 31 -0.81 -2.74 8.28
CA GLU A 31 -2.15 -2.33 8.71
C GLU A 31 -2.27 -2.19 10.24
N ASN A 32 -1.76 -3.16 10.99
CA ASN A 32 -1.81 -3.13 12.45
C ASN A 32 -0.98 -1.98 13.04
N ILE A 33 0.23 -1.74 12.51
CA ILE A 33 1.07 -0.63 12.96
C ILE A 33 0.48 0.71 12.53
N GLY A 34 -0.01 0.82 11.29
CA GLY A 34 -0.63 2.04 10.80
C GLY A 34 -1.89 2.41 11.58
N ALA A 35 -2.74 1.43 11.92
CA ALA A 35 -3.92 1.67 12.77
C ALA A 35 -3.54 2.27 14.13
N LYS A 36 -2.49 1.75 14.79
CA LYS A 36 -1.99 2.30 16.07
C LYS A 36 -1.46 3.73 15.93
N LEU A 37 -0.77 4.03 14.83
CA LEU A 37 -0.28 5.38 14.55
C LEU A 37 -1.43 6.36 14.29
N ILE A 38 -2.45 5.95 13.52
CA ILE A 38 -3.65 6.74 13.23
C ILE A 38 -4.45 6.99 14.53
N GLU A 39 -4.63 5.96 15.36
CA GLU A 39 -5.27 6.07 16.68
C GLU A 39 -4.54 7.10 17.55
N SER A 40 -3.20 7.07 17.49
CA SER A 40 -2.31 8.03 18.13
C SER A 40 -2.22 9.38 17.41
N LYS A 41 -3.09 9.67 16.43
CA LYS A 41 -3.16 10.95 15.68
C LYS A 41 -1.93 11.31 14.87
N PHE A 42 -1.13 10.33 14.46
CA PHE A 42 -0.11 10.58 13.44
C PHE A 42 -0.79 10.72 12.07
N PRO A 43 -0.30 11.63 11.21
CA PRO A 43 -0.83 11.81 9.87
C PRO A 43 -0.30 10.71 8.95
N ILE A 44 -0.98 9.55 8.97
CA ILE A 44 -0.60 8.36 8.22
C ILE A 44 -1.61 8.06 7.12
N ASP A 45 -1.11 7.81 5.91
CA ASP A 45 -1.87 7.15 4.85
C ASP A 45 -1.45 5.69 4.71
N MET A 46 -2.39 4.75 4.80
CA MET A 46 -2.09 3.33 4.96
C MET A 46 -2.64 2.50 3.80
N ASN A 47 -1.78 1.67 3.20
CA ASN A 47 -2.09 0.67 2.20
C ASN A 47 -3.13 1.14 1.16
N PRO A 48 -2.81 2.12 0.30
CA PRO A 48 -3.77 2.68 -0.65
C PRO A 48 -4.30 1.72 -1.70
N PHE A 49 -3.60 0.60 -1.92
CA PHE A 49 -4.02 -0.48 -2.80
C PHE A 49 -4.50 -1.70 -2.00
N GLY A 50 -4.68 -1.55 -0.69
CA GLY A 50 -4.81 -2.64 0.27
C GLY A 50 -3.48 -3.37 0.52
N ILE A 51 -3.58 -4.53 1.18
CA ILE A 51 -2.42 -5.34 1.55
C ILE A 51 -1.60 -5.73 0.32
N SER A 52 -0.28 -5.65 0.44
CA SER A 52 0.68 -6.03 -0.59
C SER A 52 1.90 -6.69 0.05
N TYR A 53 2.34 -7.83 -0.47
CA TYR A 53 3.38 -8.61 0.21
C TYR A 53 4.75 -8.58 -0.46
N ASN A 54 4.82 -8.40 -1.78
CA ASN A 54 6.08 -8.50 -2.52
C ASN A 54 6.61 -7.12 -2.93
N PRO A 55 7.95 -6.92 -2.96
CA PRO A 55 8.54 -5.62 -3.30
C PRO A 55 8.17 -5.09 -4.69
N SER A 56 8.01 -5.97 -5.68
CA SER A 56 7.72 -5.60 -7.07
C SER A 56 6.35 -4.94 -7.21
N SER A 57 5.31 -5.51 -6.61
CA SER A 57 3.96 -4.94 -6.63
C SER A 57 3.89 -3.62 -5.88
N ILE A 58 4.56 -3.50 -4.72
CA ILE A 58 4.66 -2.23 -3.98
C ILE A 58 5.36 -1.15 -4.82
N SER A 59 6.45 -1.51 -5.51
CA SER A 59 7.14 -0.59 -6.41
C SER A 59 6.23 -0.10 -7.53
N SER A 60 5.48 -0.99 -8.18
CA SER A 60 4.51 -0.63 -9.22
C SER A 60 3.43 0.32 -8.70
N SER A 61 2.89 0.06 -7.51
CA SER A 61 1.91 0.94 -6.86
C SER A 61 2.46 2.34 -6.57
N ILE A 62 3.66 2.43 -5.98
CA ILE A 62 4.33 3.70 -5.71
C ILE A 62 4.60 4.47 -7.01
N ARG A 63 5.12 3.80 -8.05
CA ARG A 63 5.37 4.43 -9.36
C ARG A 63 4.08 4.98 -9.95
N ARG A 64 2.99 4.22 -9.88
CA ARG A 64 1.68 4.63 -10.40
C ARG A 64 1.15 5.87 -9.69
N LEU A 65 1.28 5.96 -8.36
CA LEU A 65 0.94 7.14 -7.57
C LEU A 65 1.78 8.36 -7.95
N LEU A 66 3.12 8.19 -8.05
CA LEU A 66 4.04 9.27 -8.39
C LEU A 66 3.79 9.81 -9.81
N GLN A 67 3.44 8.94 -10.76
CA GLN A 67 3.06 9.30 -12.12
C GLN A 67 1.64 9.86 -12.22
N ARG A 68 0.84 9.76 -11.16
CA ARG A 68 -0.59 10.11 -11.15
C ARG A 68 -1.38 9.40 -12.26
N LYS A 69 -0.97 8.17 -12.61
CA LYS A 69 -1.63 7.34 -13.61
C LYS A 69 -2.84 6.64 -12.96
N GLY A 70 -4.00 7.28 -13.06
CA GLY A 70 -5.27 6.77 -12.53
C GLY A 70 -5.71 5.42 -13.12
N PHE A 71 -6.91 4.99 -12.72
CA PHE A 71 -7.51 3.74 -13.17
C PHE A 71 -8.68 4.01 -14.09
N THR A 72 -8.87 3.12 -15.05
CA THR A 72 -9.94 3.17 -16.05
C THR A 72 -10.70 1.84 -16.06
N ASP A 73 -11.81 1.79 -16.79
CA ASP A 73 -12.55 0.57 -17.09
C ASP A 73 -11.68 -0.58 -17.63
N ALA A 74 -10.57 -0.28 -18.31
CA ALA A 74 -9.66 -1.27 -18.88
C ALA A 74 -8.73 -1.89 -17.82
N ASP A 75 -8.60 -1.26 -16.65
CA ASP A 75 -7.81 -1.78 -15.52
C ASP A 75 -8.62 -2.74 -14.62
N LEU A 76 -9.91 -2.95 -14.93
CA LEU A 76 -10.80 -3.83 -14.18
C LEU A 76 -11.03 -5.16 -14.89
N LEU A 77 -11.03 -6.24 -14.11
CA LEU A 77 -11.35 -7.60 -14.53
C LEU A 77 -12.65 -8.06 -13.89
N ALA A 78 -13.48 -8.74 -14.68
CA ALA A 78 -14.66 -9.44 -14.17
C ALA A 78 -14.26 -10.88 -13.78
N HIS A 79 -14.40 -11.23 -12.50
CA HIS A 79 -14.13 -12.56 -11.99
C HIS A 79 -15.21 -12.97 -10.99
N ARG A 80 -15.88 -14.11 -11.24
CA ARG A 80 -16.91 -14.69 -10.34
C ARG A 80 -18.01 -13.70 -9.91
N GLY A 81 -18.47 -12.85 -10.84
CA GLY A 81 -19.51 -11.86 -10.57
C GLY A 81 -19.05 -10.60 -9.82
N LEU A 82 -17.73 -10.46 -9.59
CA LEU A 82 -17.10 -9.27 -9.05
C LEU A 82 -16.23 -8.59 -10.11
N TYR A 83 -16.08 -7.28 -9.97
CA TYR A 83 -15.08 -6.48 -10.65
C TYR A 83 -13.93 -6.22 -9.68
N CYS A 84 -12.70 -6.42 -10.13
CA CYS A 84 -11.49 -6.20 -9.33
C CYS A 84 -10.35 -5.63 -10.21
N SER A 85 -9.31 -5.11 -9.57
CA SER A 85 -8.07 -4.69 -10.22
C SER A 85 -6.93 -5.58 -9.76
N LEU A 86 -6.08 -6.03 -10.68
CA LEU A 86 -4.89 -6.84 -10.36
C LEU A 86 -3.89 -6.14 -9.42
N MET A 87 -4.01 -4.81 -9.28
CA MET A 87 -3.18 -4.02 -8.37
C MET A 87 -3.76 -3.89 -6.95
N HIS A 88 -5.04 -4.22 -6.74
CA HIS A 88 -5.75 -3.94 -5.49
C HIS A 88 -6.10 -5.20 -4.71
N HIS A 89 -6.14 -5.08 -3.39
CA HIS A 89 -6.65 -6.13 -2.50
C HIS A 89 -8.14 -6.38 -2.76
N GLY A 90 -8.60 -7.60 -2.46
CA GLY A 90 -9.98 -8.04 -2.72
C GLY A 90 -11.05 -7.15 -2.08
N SER A 91 -10.72 -6.42 -1.01
CA SER A 91 -11.59 -5.45 -0.35
C SER A 91 -12.05 -4.28 -1.24
N PHE A 92 -11.38 -4.04 -2.37
CA PHE A 92 -11.78 -3.03 -3.36
C PHE A 92 -12.76 -3.57 -4.42
N SER A 93 -13.04 -4.87 -4.39
CA SER A 93 -13.89 -5.51 -5.40
C SER A 93 -15.36 -5.20 -5.16
N SER A 94 -16.15 -5.12 -6.23
CA SER A 94 -17.60 -4.90 -6.14
C SER A 94 -18.34 -5.65 -7.24
N THR A 95 -19.60 -6.01 -7.00
CA THR A 95 -20.48 -6.56 -8.04
C THR A 95 -20.86 -5.52 -9.10
N ASN A 96 -20.70 -4.24 -8.79
CA ASN A 96 -20.93 -3.13 -9.71
C ASN A 96 -19.59 -2.55 -10.20
N LYS A 97 -19.39 -2.57 -11.51
CA LYS A 97 -18.15 -2.10 -12.16
C LYS A 97 -17.83 -0.64 -11.83
N GLN A 98 -18.82 0.23 -11.97
CA GLN A 98 -18.64 1.67 -11.75
C GLN A 98 -18.31 1.94 -10.28
N ALA A 99 -19.02 1.30 -9.35
CA ALA A 99 -18.74 1.44 -7.92
C ALA A 99 -17.34 0.95 -7.54
N CYS A 100 -16.84 -0.13 -8.16
CA CYS A 100 -15.47 -0.59 -7.99
C CYS A 100 -14.47 0.47 -8.49
N LEU A 101 -14.68 0.96 -9.71
CA LEU A 101 -13.80 1.96 -10.33
C LEU A 101 -13.77 3.27 -9.52
N ASP A 102 -14.93 3.74 -9.07
CA ASP A 102 -15.05 4.97 -8.28
C ASP A 102 -14.32 4.84 -6.95
N THR A 103 -14.49 3.70 -6.25
CA THR A 103 -13.80 3.40 -5.00
C THR A 103 -12.28 3.41 -5.19
N ILE A 104 -11.79 2.73 -6.23
CA ILE A 104 -10.37 2.69 -6.58
C ILE A 104 -9.85 4.08 -6.93
N GLN A 105 -10.55 4.82 -7.80
CA GLN A 105 -10.10 6.14 -8.24
C GLN A 105 -10.09 7.15 -7.10
N GLN A 106 -11.13 7.16 -6.25
CA GLN A 106 -11.18 8.03 -5.09
C GLN A 106 -9.97 7.78 -4.19
N ARG A 107 -9.77 6.52 -3.78
CA ARG A 107 -8.66 6.16 -2.89
C ARG A 107 -7.30 6.45 -3.53
N PHE A 108 -7.15 6.18 -4.82
CA PHE A 108 -5.94 6.47 -5.59
C PHE A 108 -5.62 7.96 -5.61
N ASN A 109 -6.61 8.82 -5.87
CA ASN A 109 -6.41 10.25 -5.95
C ASN A 109 -5.94 10.83 -4.61
N GLU A 110 -6.58 10.41 -3.51
CA GLU A 110 -6.16 10.78 -2.15
C GLU A 110 -4.70 10.37 -1.87
N ALA A 111 -4.33 9.14 -2.23
CA ALA A 111 -2.97 8.63 -2.06
C ALA A 111 -1.95 9.33 -2.98
N ALA A 112 -2.32 9.66 -4.21
CA ALA A 112 -1.45 10.32 -5.17
C ALA A 112 -1.14 11.76 -4.75
N ASP A 113 -2.07 12.41 -4.06
CA ASP A 113 -1.84 13.72 -3.43
C ASP A 113 -1.04 13.59 -2.14
N PHE A 114 -1.32 12.56 -1.32
CA PHE A 114 -0.62 12.34 -0.06
C PHE A 114 0.85 11.96 -0.25
N ILE A 115 1.19 11.07 -1.20
CA ILE A 115 2.55 10.54 -1.36
C ILE A 115 3.59 11.64 -1.66
N ARG A 116 3.18 12.73 -2.31
CA ARG A 116 4.06 13.89 -2.57
C ARG A 116 4.37 14.72 -1.33
N GLN A 117 3.55 14.58 -0.30
CA GLN A 117 3.68 15.27 0.98
C GLN A 117 4.27 14.35 2.06
N ALA A 118 4.37 13.05 1.79
CA ALA A 118 4.92 12.08 2.72
C ALA A 118 6.43 12.35 2.91
N GLN A 119 6.83 12.42 4.17
CA GLN A 119 8.23 12.58 4.58
C GLN A 119 8.89 11.23 4.87
N ILE A 120 8.08 10.22 5.18
CA ILE A 120 8.54 8.86 5.43
C ILE A 120 7.64 7.83 4.74
N LEU A 121 8.28 6.81 4.16
CA LEU A 121 7.62 5.59 3.72
C LEU A 121 8.00 4.46 4.67
N LEU A 122 7.03 3.75 5.23
CA LEU A 122 7.25 2.53 5.97
C LEU A 122 6.73 1.37 5.14
N ILE A 123 7.63 0.46 4.75
CA ILE A 123 7.33 -0.63 3.83
C ILE A 123 7.61 -1.95 4.54
N THR A 124 6.63 -2.85 4.58
CA THR A 124 6.83 -4.21 5.08
C THR A 124 6.60 -5.25 4.00
N PHE A 125 7.61 -6.09 3.79
CA PHE A 125 7.54 -7.20 2.84
C PHE A 125 7.13 -8.48 3.56
N GLY A 126 6.26 -9.26 2.92
CA GLY A 126 5.79 -10.54 3.43
C GLY A 126 6.19 -11.75 2.58
N THR A 127 6.76 -11.53 1.39
CA THR A 127 7.23 -12.62 0.52
C THR A 127 8.27 -12.17 -0.50
N ALA A 128 9.11 -13.10 -0.95
CA ALA A 128 10.02 -12.94 -2.09
C ALA A 128 9.41 -13.44 -3.42
N TYR A 129 8.23 -14.06 -3.38
CA TYR A 129 7.53 -14.53 -4.57
C TYR A 129 6.66 -13.42 -5.17
N ALA A 130 6.69 -13.28 -6.49
CA ALA A 130 5.82 -12.40 -7.25
C ALA A 130 5.09 -13.20 -8.33
N TYR A 131 3.88 -12.77 -8.68
CA TYR A 131 3.09 -13.35 -9.75
C TYR A 131 2.95 -12.34 -10.87
N TYR A 132 2.86 -12.85 -12.09
CA TYR A 132 2.76 -12.06 -13.31
C TYR A 132 1.50 -12.47 -14.05
N TRP A 133 0.80 -11.47 -14.57
CA TRP A 133 -0.37 -11.70 -15.40
C TRP A 133 0.07 -12.26 -16.74
N LYS A 134 -0.51 -13.38 -17.18
CA LYS A 134 -0.01 -14.11 -18.37
C LYS A 134 -0.20 -13.31 -19.66
N GLU A 135 -1.20 -12.44 -19.67
CA GLU A 135 -1.65 -11.71 -20.84
C GLU A 135 -0.81 -10.45 -21.09
N THR A 136 -0.23 -9.87 -20.04
CA THR A 136 0.52 -8.60 -20.14
C THR A 136 1.95 -8.68 -19.59
N ASP A 137 2.31 -9.78 -18.92
CA ASP A 137 3.57 -9.96 -18.18
C ASP A 137 3.81 -8.88 -17.11
N GLU A 138 2.74 -8.22 -16.67
CA GLU A 138 2.80 -7.24 -15.58
C GLU A 138 2.70 -7.93 -14.22
N VAL A 139 3.45 -7.42 -13.24
CA VAL A 139 3.36 -7.92 -11.87
C VAL A 139 1.98 -7.61 -11.28
N VAL A 140 1.37 -8.60 -10.63
CA VAL A 140 0.07 -8.45 -9.96
C VAL A 140 0.27 -8.39 -8.46
N ASN A 141 -0.52 -7.57 -7.78
CA ASN A 141 -0.40 -7.36 -6.34
C ASN A 141 -1.10 -8.47 -5.55
N ASN A 142 -2.32 -8.80 -5.96
CA ASN A 142 -3.17 -9.74 -5.25
C ASN A 142 -3.83 -10.71 -6.23
N CYS A 143 -3.60 -12.01 -5.99
CA CYS A 143 -4.17 -13.14 -6.76
C CYS A 143 -5.19 -13.89 -5.89
N HIS A 144 -6.13 -13.19 -5.25
CA HIS A 144 -7.16 -13.82 -4.40
C HIS A 144 -8.31 -14.39 -5.23
#